data_AF-A0A258JNF7-F1
#
_entry.id   AF-A0A258JNF7-F1
#
_cell.length_a   1.000
_cell.length_b   1.000
_cell.length_c   1.000
_cell.angle_alpha   90.00
_cell.angle_beta   90.00
_cell.angle_gamma   90.00
#
_symmetry.space_group_name_H-M   'P 1'
#
loop_
_entity.id
_entity.type
_entity.pdbx_description
1 polymer ?
#
loop_
_entity_poly.entity_id
_entity_poly.type
_entity_poly.pdbx_seq_one_letter_code
_entity_poly.pdbx_strand_id
1 'polypeptide(L)' 'MTDYDRGQMQTYLRLLDAADEGADWREVVRIVFGLDPDVDTERARTLYDSHLARARWISAQGYQGLVWSE' A
#
# COMPACT_ATOMS: atom_id res chain seq x y z
N MET A 1 7.54 -6.68 -11.21
CA MET A 1 7.35 -5.23 -10.96
C MET A 1 7.21 -4.53 -12.31
N THR A 2 6.20 -3.67 -12.47
CA THR A 2 5.92 -2.87 -13.68
C THR A 2 6.36 -1.40 -13.48
N ASP A 3 6.38 -0.59 -14.54
CA ASP A 3 6.67 0.84 -14.41
C ASP A 3 5.61 1.61 -13.60
N TYR A 4 4.37 1.13 -13.63
CA TYR A 4 3.31 1.61 -12.73
C TYR A 4 3.68 1.36 -11.26
N ASP A 5 4.14 0.15 -10.93
CA ASP A 5 4.54 -0.20 -9.56
C ASP A 5 5.69 0.70 -9.08
N ARG A 6 6.63 1.05 -9.97
CA ARG A 6 7.77 1.93 -9.66
C ARG A 6 7.34 3.34 -9.28
N GLY A 7 6.33 3.89 -9.96
CA GLY A 7 5.74 5.19 -9.64
C GLY A 7 4.95 5.20 -8.33
N GLN A 8 4.53 4.03 -7.83
CA GLN A 8 3.69 3.88 -6.63
C GLN A 8 4.48 3.45 -5.38
N MET A 9 5.81 3.44 -5.43
CA MET A 9 6.64 2.91 -4.33
C MET A 9 6.36 3.60 -2.98
N GLN A 10 6.21 4.92 -2.95
CA GLN A 10 5.87 5.65 -1.72
C GLN A 10 4.50 5.25 -1.17
N THR A 11 3.51 5.08 -2.05
CA THR A 11 2.17 4.58 -1.69
C THR A 11 2.28 3.22 -1.03
N TYR A 12 3.01 2.29 -1.64
CA TYR A 12 3.19 0.94 -1.09
C TYR A 12 3.90 0.92 0.25
N LEU A 13 4.95 1.73 0.44
CA LEU A 13 5.63 1.84 1.74
C LEU A 13 4.68 2.33 2.84
N ARG A 14 3.89 3.37 2.58
CA ARG A 14 2.90 3.88 3.53
C ARG A 14 1.81 2.86 3.87
N LEU A 15 1.37 2.07 2.89
CA LEU A 15 0.39 1.01 3.12
C LEU A 15 0.94 -0.14 3.97
N LEU A 16 2.21 -0.50 3.77
CA LEU A 16 2.87 -1.54 4.56
C LEU A 16 3.07 -1.08 6.00
N ASP A 17 3.57 0.14 6.19
CA ASP A 17 3.79 0.77 7.50
C ASP A 17 2.49 0.86 8.29
N ALA A 18 1.44 1.44 7.71
CA ALA A 18 0.14 1.55 8.35
C ALA A 18 -0.50 0.17 8.67
N ALA A 19 -0.25 -0.84 7.84
CA ALA A 19 -0.73 -2.20 8.10
C ALA A 19 0.04 -2.89 9.24
N ASP A 20 1.34 -2.59 9.40
CA ASP A 20 2.18 -3.09 10.50
C ASP A 20 1.79 -2.44 11.83
N GLU A 21 1.46 -1.15 11.80
CA GLU A 21 0.92 -0.39 12.95
C GLU A 21 -0.54 -0.77 13.30
N GLY A 22 -1.20 -1.56 12.45
CA GLY A 22 -2.60 -1.97 12.66
C GLY A 22 -3.62 -0.83 12.47
N ALA A 23 -3.28 0.19 11.68
CA ALA A 23 -4.14 1.33 11.40
C ALA A 23 -5.46 0.92 10.73
N ASP A 24 -6.53 1.69 10.98
CA ASP A 24 -7.81 1.48 10.29
C ASP A 24 -7.65 1.82 8.80
N TRP A 25 -8.00 0.85 7.95
CA TRP A 25 -7.97 1.01 6.50
C TRP A 25 -8.70 2.25 5.98
N ARG A 26 -9.75 2.72 6.69
CA ARG A 26 -10.48 3.94 6.33
C ARG A 26 -9.61 5.19 6.49
N GLU A 27 -8.86 5.26 7.58
CA GLU A 27 -7.91 6.35 7.82
C GLU A 27 -6.80 6.33 6.77
N VAL A 28 -6.27 5.14 6.48
CA VAL A 28 -5.28 4.95 5.43
C VAL A 28 -5.81 5.41 4.07
N VAL A 29 -7.06 5.09 3.72
CA VAL A 29 -7.66 5.53 2.46
C VAL A 29 -7.78 7.05 2.38
N ARG A 30 -8.20 7.71 3.46
CA ARG A 30 -8.27 9.18 3.52
C ARG A 30 -6.90 9.82 3.37
N ILE A 31 -5.89 9.30 4.08
CA ILE A 31 -4.55 9.92 4.12
C ILE A 31 -3.73 9.60 2.87
N VAL A 32 -3.72 8.35 2.43
CA VAL A 32 -2.85 7.86 1.35
C VAL A 32 -3.46 8.13 -0.03
N PHE A 33 -4.77 7.97 -0.19
CA PHE A 33 -5.45 8.14 -1.48
C PHE A 33 -6.26 9.43 -1.59
N GLY A 34 -6.45 10.17 -0.49
CA GLY A 34 -7.25 11.40 -0.49
C GLY A 34 -8.74 11.14 -0.76
N LEU A 35 -9.22 9.92 -0.53
CA LEU A 35 -10.60 9.52 -0.80
C LEU A 35 -11.39 9.42 0.50
N ASP A 36 -12.66 9.80 0.47
CA ASP A 36 -13.57 9.55 1.58
C ASP A 36 -14.15 8.11 1.49
N PRO A 37 -13.78 7.19 2.41
CA PRO A 37 -14.28 5.83 2.42
C PRO A 37 -15.76 5.73 2.78
N ASP A 38 -16.41 6.79 3.25
CA ASP A 38 -17.83 6.75 3.61
C ASP A 38 -18.74 7.10 2.43
N VAL A 39 -18.19 7.69 1.35
CA VAL A 39 -18.92 7.99 0.10
C VAL A 39 -19.18 6.73 -0.72
N ASP A 40 -18.18 5.86 -0.86
CA ASP A 40 -18.29 4.56 -1.52
C ASP A 40 -17.37 3.56 -0.80
N THR A 41 -17.90 2.99 0.28
CA THR A 41 -17.14 2.11 1.19
C THR A 41 -16.65 0.84 0.53
N GLU A 42 -17.45 0.24 -0.36
CA GLU A 42 -17.06 -1.00 -1.03
C GLU A 42 -15.92 -0.75 -2.01
N ARG A 43 -16.00 0.31 -2.80
CA ARG A 43 -14.94 0.70 -3.72
C ARG A 43 -13.66 1.10 -2.97
N ALA A 44 -13.79 1.89 -1.91
CA ALA A 44 -12.67 2.30 -1.08
C ALA A 44 -11.96 1.10 -0.44
N ARG A 45 -12.73 0.13 0.07
CA ARG A 45 -12.20 -1.10 0.64
C ARG A 45 -11.45 -1.94 -0.40
N THR A 46 -12.05 -2.11 -1.58
CA THR A 46 -11.44 -2.84 -2.70
C THR A 46 -10.14 -2.20 -3.16
N LEU A 47 -10.11 -0.86 -3.24
CA LEU A 47 -8.90 -0.10 -3.58
C LEU A 47 -7.79 -0.37 -2.55
N TYR A 48 -8.11 -0.25 -1.26
CA TYR A 48 -7.17 -0.52 -0.18
C TYR A 48 -6.62 -1.95 -0.23
N ASP A 49 -7.49 -2.95 -0.29
CA ASP A 49 -7.10 -4.36 -0.25
C ASP A 49 -6.22 -4.73 -1.46
N SER A 50 -6.58 -4.25 -2.67
CA SER A 50 -5.79 -4.50 -3.88
C SER A 50 -4.40 -3.86 -3.83
N HIS A 51 -4.28 -2.62 -3.34
CA HIS A 51 -2.99 -1.94 -3.22
C HIS A 51 -2.12 -2.53 -2.11
N LEU A 52 -2.71 -2.92 -0.98
CA LEU A 52 -1.98 -3.58 0.11
C LEU A 52 -1.49 -4.97 -0.33
N ALA A 53 -2.32 -5.75 -1.02
CA ALA A 53 -1.91 -7.02 -1.59
C ALA A 53 -0.75 -6.85 -2.58
N ARG A 54 -0.80 -5.81 -3.42
CA ARG A 54 0.28 -5.49 -4.35
C ARG A 54 1.55 -5.05 -3.63
N ALA A 55 1.44 -4.21 -2.61
CA ALA A 55 2.56 -3.77 -1.79
C ALA A 55 3.26 -4.96 -1.11
N ARG A 56 2.49 -5.88 -0.52
CA ARG A 56 3.00 -7.13 0.07
C ARG A 56 3.68 -8.02 -0.96
N TRP A 57 3.10 -8.17 -2.14
CA TRP A 57 3.69 -8.93 -3.23
C TRP A 57 5.02 -8.32 -3.70
N ILE A 58 5.09 -7.00 -3.88
CA ILE A 58 6.33 -6.30 -4.27
C ILE A 58 7.40 -6.45 -3.18
N SER A 59 7.03 -6.27 -1.91
CA SER A 59 7.94 -6.46 -0.77
C SER A 59 8.48 -7.90 -0.73
N ALA A 60 7.61 -8.90 -0.89
CA ALA A 60 7.98 -10.30 -0.90
C ALA A 60 8.82 -10.72 -2.13
N GLN A 61 8.60 -10.11 -3.30
CA GLN A 61 9.37 -10.40 -4.51
C GLN A 61 10.69 -9.62 -4.63
N GLY A 62 10.82 -8.48 -3.94
CA GLY A 62 11.78 -7.43 -4.30
C GLY A 62 12.61 -6.85 -3.15
N TYR A 63 12.42 -7.27 -1.90
CA TYR A 63 13.37 -6.99 -0.81
C TYR A 63 14.44 -8.07 -0.60
N GLN A 64 14.56 -9.05 -1.50
CA GLN A 64 15.74 -9.94 -1.54
C GLN A 64 16.98 -9.29 -2.18
N GLY A 65 16.85 -8.07 -2.74
CA GLY A 65 17.96 -7.33 -3.38
C GLY A 65 18.44 -6.09 -2.64
N LEU A 66 17.94 -5.83 -1.42
CA LEU A 66 18.27 -4.62 -0.65
C LEU A 66 18.70 -4.95 0.79
N VAL A 67 19.27 -6.14 0.99
CA VAL A 67 20.05 -6.45 2.20
C VAL A 67 21.46 -5.92 1.94
N TRP A 68 21.68 -4.68 2.39
CA TRP A 68 22.93 -4.06 2.81
C TRP A 68 24.23 -4.72 2.33
N SER A 69 24.88 -4.15 1.31
CA SER A 69 26.33 -4.20 1.22
C SER A 69 26.92 -3.04 2.02
N GLU A 70 27.31 -3.33 3.26
CA GLU A 70 28.44 -2.70 3.96
C GLU A 70 29.50 -3.78 4.20
#